data_AF-A0A952HKJ3-F1
#
_entry.id   AF-A0A952HKJ3-F1
#
_cell.length_a   1.000
_cell.length_b   1.000
_cell.length_c   1.000
_cell.angle_alpha   90.00
_cell.angle_beta   90.00
_cell.angle_gamma   90.00
#
_symmetry.space_group_name_H-M   'P 1'
#
loop_
_entity.id
_entity.type
_entity.pdbx_description
1 polymer ?
#
loop_
_entity_poly.entity_id
_entity_poly.type
_entity_poly.pdbx_seq_one_letter_code
_entity_poly.pdbx_strand_id
1 'polypeptide(L)' 'PDNAILFAKWYVQKLLNMFNGNLVYVFASYNSGEGAVKKFIDKNNIKDEAEFIEFYPYQETRDYVKKVLRNYIIYKYKE' A
#
# COMPACT_ATOMS: atom_id res chain seq x y z
N PRO A 1 -8.94 15.24 15.46
CA PRO A 1 -8.47 13.83 15.45
C PRO A 1 -9.45 12.88 14.74
N ASP A 2 -10.72 12.84 15.19
CA ASP A 2 -11.68 11.82 14.75
C ASP A 2 -12.01 11.89 13.26
N ASN A 3 -12.24 13.10 12.73
CA ASN A 3 -12.49 13.28 11.29
C ASN A 3 -11.32 12.79 10.42
N ALA A 4 -10.08 12.97 10.87
CA ALA A 4 -8.91 12.49 10.13
C ALA A 4 -8.83 10.96 10.13
N ILE A 5 -9.16 10.31 11.25
CA ILE A 5 -9.22 8.84 11.36
C ILE A 5 -10.35 8.28 10.49
N LEU A 6 -11.52 8.91 10.50
CA LEU A 6 -12.66 8.50 9.67
C LEU A 6 -12.35 8.61 8.18
N PHE A 7 -11.72 9.71 7.75
CA PHE A 7 -11.29 9.87 6.36
C PHE A 7 -10.22 8.86 5.98
N ALA A 8 -9.21 8.64 6.83
CA ALA A 8 -8.18 7.64 6.59
C ALA A 8 -8.78 6.23 6.46
N LYS A 9 -9.73 5.86 7.33
CA LYS A 9 -10.46 4.58 7.26
C LYS A 9 -11.21 4.45 5.94
N TRP A 10 -11.96 5.48 5.55
CA TRP A 10 -12.69 5.50 4.28
C TRP A 10 -11.74 5.32 3.08
N TYR A 11 -10.63 6.05 3.08
CA TYR A 11 -9.66 6.01 1.98
C TYR A 11 -8.94 4.66 1.92
N VAL A 12 -8.52 4.08 3.05
CA VAL A 12 -7.97 2.73 3.10
C VAL A 12 -8.98 1.70 2.58
N GLN A 13 -10.26 1.81 2.93
CA GLN A 13 -11.30 0.92 2.41
C GLN A 13 -11.46 1.04 0.88
N LYS A 14 -11.41 2.26 0.34
CA LYS A 14 -11.41 2.50 -1.11
C LYS A 14 -10.23 1.78 -1.78
N LEU A 15 -9.02 1.92 -1.22
CA LEU A 15 -7.81 1.28 -1.75
C LEU A 15 -7.88 -0.25 -1.66
N LEU A 16 -8.38 -0.80 -0.54
CA LEU A 16 -8.59 -2.23 -0.38
C LEU A 16 -9.50 -2.80 -1.47
N ASN A 17 -10.60 -2.10 -1.78
CA ASN A 17 -11.51 -2.49 -2.85
C ASN A 17 -10.84 -2.39 -4.22
N MET A 18 -10.06 -1.33 -4.47
CA MET A 18 -9.38 -1.09 -5.75
C MET A 18 -8.30 -2.14 -6.07
N PHE A 19 -7.61 -2.64 -5.05
CA PHE A 19 -6.49 -3.58 -5.20
C PHE A 19 -6.83 -4.99 -4.69
N ASN A 20 -8.10 -5.35 -4.61
CA ASN A 20 -8.58 -6.68 -4.20
C ASN A 20 -7.94 -7.18 -2.89
N GLY A 21 -7.77 -6.29 -1.92
CA GLY A 21 -7.17 -6.60 -0.62
C GLY A 21 -5.64 -6.75 -0.62
N ASN A 22 -4.94 -6.48 -1.72
CA ASN A 22 -3.48 -6.54 -1.77
C ASN A 22 -2.87 -5.41 -0.91
N LEU A 23 -2.38 -5.76 0.27
CA LEU A 23 -1.88 -4.80 1.26
C LEU A 23 -0.65 -4.02 0.77
N VAL A 24 0.19 -4.64 -0.07
CA VAL A 24 1.39 -3.97 -0.62
C VAL A 24 0.98 -2.81 -1.53
N TYR A 25 0.04 -3.04 -2.44
CA TYR A 25 -0.47 -1.98 -3.32
C TYR A 25 -1.27 -0.93 -2.57
N VAL A 26 -2.02 -1.33 -1.52
CA VAL A 26 -2.75 -0.40 -0.65
C VAL A 26 -1.79 0.53 0.08
N PHE A 27 -0.75 0.01 0.72
CA PHE A 27 0.21 0.84 1.46
C PHE A 27 1.01 1.75 0.53
N ALA A 28 1.41 1.23 -0.65
CA ALA A 28 2.09 2.04 -1.65
C ALA A 28 1.19 3.18 -2.16
N SER A 29 -0.09 2.90 -2.39
CA SER A 29 -1.07 3.88 -2.88
C SER A 29 -1.40 4.92 -1.83
N TYR A 30 -1.45 4.55 -0.55
CA TYR A 30 -1.67 5.50 0.54
C TYR A 30 -0.53 6.53 0.64
N ASN A 31 0.71 6.12 0.32
CA ASN A 31 1.89 7.01 0.36
C ASN A 31 2.13 7.77 -0.95
N SER A 32 1.93 7.15 -2.12
CA SER A 32 2.30 7.71 -3.43
C SER A 32 1.14 7.97 -4.39
N GLY A 33 -0.09 7.70 -3.96
CA GLY A 33 -1.31 7.85 -4.75
C GLY A 33 -1.63 6.61 -5.59
N GLU A 34 -2.91 6.23 -5.65
CA GLU A 34 -3.38 5.04 -6.34
C GLU A 34 -3.16 5.09 -7.86
N GLY A 35 -3.15 6.28 -8.46
CA GLY A 35 -2.93 6.46 -9.88
C GLY A 35 -1.49 6.12 -10.30
N ALA A 36 -0.50 6.46 -9.44
CA ALA A 36 0.90 6.12 -9.68
C ALA A 36 1.13 4.61 -9.60
N VAL A 37 0.59 3.98 -8.55
CA VAL A 37 0.66 2.53 -8.35
C VAL A 37 -0.02 1.78 -9.48
N LYS A 38 -1.26 2.14 -9.85
CA LYS A 38 -1.98 1.49 -10.95
C LYS A 38 -1.23 1.63 -12.27
N LYS A 39 -0.75 2.82 -12.60
CA LYS A 39 0.03 3.07 -13.82
C LYS A 39 1.33 2.25 -13.84
N PHE A 40 1.98 2.06 -12.69
CA PHE A 40 3.18 1.23 -12.60
C PHE A 40 2.85 -0.24 -12.84
N ILE A 41 1.81 -0.78 -12.22
CA ILE A 41 1.38 -2.18 -12.41
C ILE A 41 0.90 -2.42 -13.84
N ASP A 42 0.15 -1.50 -14.44
CA ASP A 42 -0.35 -1.67 -15.81
C ASP A 42 0.78 -1.63 -16.86
N LYS A 43 1.86 -0.87 -16.59
CA LYS A 43 2.99 -0.70 -17.51
C LYS A 43 4.04 -1.79 -17.39
N ASN A 44 4.15 -2.41 -16.23
CA ASN A 44 5.19 -3.39 -15.94
C ASN A 44 4.53 -4.74 -15.69
N ASN A 45 5.10 -5.82 -16.24
CA ASN A 45 4.59 -7.16 -15.98
C ASN A 45 5.05 -7.66 -14.60
N ILE A 46 4.57 -7.00 -13.54
CA ILE A 46 4.88 -7.33 -12.14
C ILE A 46 4.31 -8.71 -11.83
N LYS A 47 5.19 -9.64 -11.43
CA LYS A 47 4.85 -11.02 -11.13
C LYS A 47 4.27 -11.17 -9.72
N ASP A 48 4.84 -10.44 -8.76
CA ASP A 48 4.47 -10.54 -7.35
C ASP A 48 4.77 -9.25 -6.57
N GLU A 49 4.37 -9.22 -5.31
CA GLU A 49 4.55 -8.08 -4.43
C GLU A 49 6.01 -7.78 -4.08
N ALA A 50 6.89 -8.78 -4.07
CA ALA A 50 8.30 -8.58 -3.79
C ALA A 50 8.97 -7.86 -4.96
N GLU A 51 8.68 -8.28 -6.20
CA GLU A 51 9.11 -7.60 -7.41
C GLU A 51 8.55 -6.17 -7.45
N PHE A 52 7.27 -5.97 -7.11
CA PHE A 52 6.72 -4.62 -6.99
C PHE A 52 7.54 -3.77 -6.01
N ILE A 53 7.76 -4.27 -4.79
CA ILE A 53 8.45 -3.52 -3.74
C ILE A 53 9.86 -3.15 -4.17
N GLU A 54 10.62 -4.04 -4.82
CA GLU A 54 12.00 -3.73 -5.19
C GLU A 54 12.11 -2.80 -6.40
N PHE A 55 11.17 -2.87 -7.36
CA PHE A 55 11.24 -2.08 -8.60
C PHE A 55 10.38 -0.81 -8.60
N TYR A 56 9.50 -0.59 -7.62
CA TYR A 56 8.67 0.62 -7.56
C TYR A 56 9.56 1.88 -7.48
N PRO A 57 9.39 2.91 -8.33
CA PRO A 57 10.41 3.93 -8.59
C PRO A 57 10.74 4.83 -7.40
N TYR A 58 9.84 4.94 -6.42
CA TYR A 58 10.02 5.81 -5.26
C TYR A 58 10.57 5.02 -4.08
N GLN A 59 11.86 5.22 -3.77
CA GLN A 59 12.53 4.59 -2.63
C GLN A 59 11.78 4.83 -1.32
N GLU A 60 11.30 6.05 -1.08
CA GLU A 60 10.50 6.38 0.11
C GLU A 60 9.26 5.48 0.22
N THR A 61 8.54 5.25 -0.88
CA THR A 61 7.38 4.38 -0.89
C THR A 61 7.75 2.92 -0.65
N ARG A 62 8.88 2.44 -1.19
CA ARG A 62 9.39 1.09 -0.90
C ARG A 62 9.63 0.91 0.59
N ASP A 63 10.32 1.86 1.22
CA ASP A 63 10.63 1.84 2.65
C ASP A 63 9.37 1.97 3.51
N TYR A 64 8.44 2.83 3.10
CA TYR A 64 7.13 2.99 3.74
C TYR A 64 6.35 1.67 3.75
N VAL A 65 6.23 1.00 2.61
CA VAL A 65 5.53 -0.29 2.49
C VAL A 65 6.15 -1.33 3.42
N LYS A 66 7.48 -1.49 3.40
CA LYS A 66 8.20 -2.43 4.27
C LYS A 66 7.92 -2.14 5.76
N LYS A 67 7.98 -0.86 6.16
CA LYS A 67 7.73 -0.43 7.54
C LYS A 67 6.28 -0.70 7.98
N VAL A 68 5.30 -0.31 7.17
CA VAL A 68 3.87 -0.46 7.52
C VAL A 68 3.46 -1.92 7.50
N LEU A 69 3.93 -2.72 6.54
CA LEU A 69 3.65 -4.15 6.49
C LEU A 69 4.20 -4.87 7.72
N ARG A 70 5.44 -4.57 8.13
CA ARG A 70 6.01 -5.09 9.38
C ARG A 70 5.15 -4.73 10.59
N ASN A 71 4.76 -3.47 10.71
CA ASN A 71 3.93 -3.02 11.83
C ASN A 71 2.54 -3.67 11.80
N TYR A 72 1.91 -3.79 10.63
CA TYR A 72 0.62 -4.46 10.46
C TYR A 72 0.68 -5.89 10.96
N ILE A 73 1.70 -6.65 10.57
CA ILE A 73 1.90 -8.03 11.04
C ILE A 73 2.06 -8.03 12.57
N ILE A 74 2.93 -7.19 13.12
CA ILE A 74 3.15 -7.11 14.57
C ILE A 74 1.83 -6.83 15.30
N TYR A 75 1.05 -5.82 14.90
CA TYR A 75 -0.20 -5.46 15.57
C TYR A 75 -1.33 -6.46 15.35
N LYS A 76 -1.36 -7.15 14.20
CA LYS A 76 -2.38 -8.17 13.90
C LYS A 76 -2.21 -9.41 14.76
N TYR A 77 -0.97 -9.76 15.10
CA TYR A 77 -0.64 -10.94 15.90
C TYR A 77 -0.17 -10.58 17.32
N LYS A 78 -0.37 -9.33 17.73
CA LYS A 78 -0.16 -8.92 19.12
C LYS A 78 -1.34 -9.42 19.94
N GLU A 79 -1.07 -10.23 20.96
CA GLU A 79 -2.07 -10.66 21.96
C GLU A 79 -2.73 -9.46 22.66
#